data_AF-A0A969PY47-F1
#
_entry.id   AF-A0A969PY47-F1
#
_cell.length_a   1.000
_cell.length_b   1.000
_cell.length_c   1.000
_cell.angle_alpha   90.00
_cell.angle_beta   90.00
_cell.angle_gamma   90.00
#
_symmetry.space_group_name_H-M   'P 1'
#
loop_
_entity.id
_entity.type
_entity.pdbx_description
1 polymer ?
#
loop_
_entity_poly.entity_id
_entity_poly.type
_entity_poly.pdbx_seq_one_letter_code
_entity_poly.pdbx_strand_id
1 'polypeptide(L)'
;MDRLTGGEGFDSLEGGTGNDTLIGVATGAGFGTFEIDTLTGGFGKDLFLLGDSNRRFYDDGDAATSGDFDYGLITDLNLSEDSVQLKGPANFYSLDFFTSSTGTTDAAIIFDPGATARGEVIGVIQNVASDLSLSNPAFVFV
;
A
#
# COMPACT_ATOMS: atom_id res chain seq x y z
N MET A 1 -19.78 4.50 -1.64
CA MET A 1 -18.99 3.60 -2.51
C MET A 1 -18.54 4.45 -3.64
N ASP A 2 -17.43 5.09 -3.37
CA ASP A 2 -16.73 5.93 -4.30
C ASP A 2 -15.49 5.19 -4.76
N ARG A 3 -15.05 5.52 -5.96
CA ARG A 3 -13.77 5.07 -6.50
C ARG A 3 -12.93 6.31 -6.68
N LEU A 4 -11.87 6.42 -5.90
CA LEU A 4 -10.96 7.54 -5.90
C LEU A 4 -9.68 7.14 -6.63
N THR A 5 -9.20 8.01 -7.50
CA THR A 5 -7.94 7.84 -8.24
C THR A 5 -7.17 9.15 -8.17
N GLY A 6 -5.95 9.15 -7.63
CA GLY A 6 -5.12 10.35 -7.51
C GLY A 6 -4.60 10.80 -8.87
N GLY A 7 -3.89 9.91 -9.57
CA GLY A 7 -3.33 10.19 -10.88
C GLY A 7 -1.81 10.22 -10.85
N GLU A 8 -1.21 11.10 -11.63
CA GLU A 8 0.25 11.33 -11.59
C GLU A 8 0.54 12.42 -10.55
N GLY A 9 1.63 12.26 -9.79
CA GLY A 9 2.08 13.17 -8.76
C GLY A 9 1.95 12.60 -7.34
N PHE A 10 2.09 13.49 -6.35
CA PHE A 10 1.93 13.16 -4.94
C PHE A 10 0.51 13.51 -4.52
N ASP A 11 -0.35 12.51 -4.42
CA ASP A 11 -1.77 12.69 -4.17
C ASP A 11 -2.17 12.45 -2.71
N SER A 12 -3.30 13.04 -2.32
CA SER A 12 -3.94 12.78 -1.02
C SER A 12 -5.41 12.45 -1.25
N LEU A 13 -5.80 11.22 -0.93
CA LEU A 13 -7.14 10.69 -1.12
C LEU A 13 -7.80 10.46 0.25
N GLU A 14 -9.03 10.94 0.37
CA GLU A 14 -9.90 10.75 1.53
C GLU A 14 -11.24 10.17 1.06
N GLY A 15 -11.51 8.90 1.39
CA GLY A 15 -12.75 8.21 1.02
C GLY A 15 -13.97 8.77 1.76
N GLY A 16 -13.80 9.06 3.06
CA GLY A 16 -14.80 9.75 3.85
C GLY A 16 -15.79 8.77 4.49
N THR A 17 -17.00 8.66 3.96
CA THR A 17 -18.00 7.72 4.50
C THR A 17 -18.51 6.79 3.42
N GLY A 18 -18.54 5.50 3.69
CA GLY A 18 -18.96 4.47 2.75
C GLY A 18 -17.88 3.44 2.56
N ASN A 19 -18.13 2.49 1.67
CA ASN A 19 -17.12 1.50 1.30
C ASN A 19 -16.42 2.00 0.03
N ASP A 20 -15.23 2.55 0.17
CA ASP A 20 -14.55 3.28 -0.89
C ASP A 20 -13.37 2.48 -1.45
N THR A 21 -13.02 2.71 -2.71
CA THR A 21 -11.84 2.11 -3.34
C THR A 21 -10.84 3.20 -3.66
N LEU A 22 -9.68 3.16 -3.03
CA LEU A 22 -8.63 4.15 -3.15
C LEU A 22 -7.48 3.61 -3.99
N ILE A 23 -7.13 4.36 -5.03
CA ILE A 23 -5.98 4.11 -5.91
C ILE A 23 -5.19 5.40 -5.97
N GLY A 24 -4.03 5.47 -5.32
CA GLY A 24 -3.21 6.70 -5.39
C GLY A 24 -2.80 7.01 -6.83
N VAL A 25 -2.33 5.98 -7.53
CA VAL A 25 -1.62 6.12 -8.80
C VAL A 25 -2.49 6.31 -10.03
N ALA A 26 -1.87 6.85 -11.09
CA ALA A 26 -2.37 6.77 -12.45
C ALA A 26 -2.37 5.31 -12.94
N THR A 27 -3.52 4.83 -13.40
CA THR A 27 -3.72 3.44 -13.86
C THR A 27 -3.45 3.22 -15.35
N GLY A 28 -3.01 4.27 -16.07
CA GLY A 28 -2.67 4.22 -17.49
C GLY A 28 -1.18 4.38 -17.80
N ALA A 29 -0.41 4.96 -16.88
CA ALA A 29 1.01 5.26 -17.00
C ALA A 29 1.59 5.50 -15.60
N GLY A 30 2.91 5.32 -15.43
CA GLY A 30 3.59 5.56 -14.15
C GLY A 30 3.31 4.48 -13.11
N PHE A 31 2.04 4.27 -12.74
CA PHE A 31 1.64 3.33 -11.69
C PHE A 31 2.33 3.61 -10.34
N GLY A 32 2.59 4.89 -10.02
CA GLY A 32 3.14 5.30 -8.74
C GLY A 32 4.66 5.38 -8.68
N THR A 33 5.37 5.15 -9.79
CA THR A 33 6.83 5.28 -9.80
C THR A 33 7.25 6.71 -9.47
N PHE A 34 8.16 6.85 -8.50
CA PHE A 34 8.60 8.14 -7.93
C PHE A 34 7.51 8.98 -7.24
N GLU A 35 6.42 8.36 -6.76
CA GLU A 35 5.27 9.03 -6.16
C GLU A 35 4.94 8.46 -4.77
N ILE A 36 4.74 9.33 -3.79
CA ILE A 36 4.25 8.95 -2.46
C ILE A 36 2.84 9.52 -2.29
N ASP A 37 1.86 8.62 -2.29
CA ASP A 37 0.45 8.99 -2.16
C ASP A 37 -0.06 8.72 -0.76
N THR A 38 -0.86 9.64 -0.21
CA THR A 38 -1.52 9.48 1.09
C THR A 38 -2.95 9.00 0.89
N LEU A 39 -3.29 7.85 1.49
CA LEU A 39 -4.58 7.17 1.33
C LEU A 39 -5.26 7.05 2.69
N THR A 40 -6.43 7.67 2.84
CA THR A 40 -7.27 7.64 4.05
C THR A 40 -8.66 7.12 3.68
N GLY A 41 -9.04 5.94 4.16
CA GLY A 41 -10.33 5.31 3.84
C GLY A 41 -11.50 6.07 4.46
N GLY A 42 -11.40 6.34 5.76
CA GLY A 42 -12.44 6.93 6.56
C GLY A 42 -13.34 5.87 7.22
N PHE A 43 -14.65 6.09 7.16
CA PHE A 43 -15.63 5.18 7.75
C PHE A 43 -16.21 4.24 6.72
N GLY A 44 -16.02 2.95 6.91
CA GLY A 44 -16.70 1.91 6.16
C GLY A 44 -15.74 0.77 5.85
N LYS A 45 -16.02 0.02 4.79
CA LYS A 45 -15.15 -1.07 4.34
C LYS A 45 -14.39 -0.61 3.11
N ASP A 46 -13.18 -0.11 3.34
CA ASP A 46 -12.39 0.52 2.29
C ASP A 46 -11.40 -0.47 1.68
N LEU A 47 -11.09 -0.24 0.41
CA LEU A 47 -10.14 -1.02 -0.37
C LEU A 47 -8.99 -0.13 -0.82
N PHE A 48 -7.83 -0.33 -0.23
CA PHE A 48 -6.58 0.30 -0.63
C PHE A 48 -5.90 -0.56 -1.71
N LEU A 49 -5.87 -0.08 -2.95
CA LEU A 49 -5.26 -0.79 -4.07
C LEU A 49 -3.78 -0.39 -4.19
N LEU A 50 -2.87 -1.30 -3.81
CA LEU A 50 -1.43 -1.20 -4.08
C LEU A 50 -1.00 -2.13 -5.23
N GLY A 51 -1.97 -2.78 -5.87
CA GLY A 51 -1.81 -3.55 -7.09
C GLY A 51 -3.14 -4.15 -7.52
N ASP A 52 -3.28 -4.37 -8.82
CA ASP A 52 -4.43 -5.06 -9.42
C ASP A 52 -3.99 -6.36 -10.11
N SER A 53 -4.90 -7.09 -10.76
CA SER A 53 -4.57 -8.35 -11.45
C SER A 53 -3.50 -8.21 -12.53
N ASN A 54 -3.28 -7.01 -13.06
CA ASN A 54 -2.36 -6.71 -14.15
C ASN A 54 -1.01 -6.17 -13.66
N ARG A 55 -0.98 -5.37 -12.59
CA ARG A 55 0.19 -4.56 -12.23
C ARG A 55 0.32 -4.34 -10.71
N ARG A 56 1.56 -4.40 -10.20
CA ARG A 56 1.95 -3.89 -8.87
C ARG A 56 2.13 -2.37 -8.97
N PHE A 57 1.57 -1.62 -8.04
CA PHE A 57 1.73 -0.17 -7.98
C PHE A 57 2.91 0.18 -7.09
N TYR A 58 3.49 1.37 -7.31
CA TYR A 58 4.70 1.88 -6.66
C TYR A 58 5.92 0.97 -6.81
N ASP A 59 5.90 0.06 -7.80
CA ASP A 59 7.01 -0.83 -8.16
C ASP A 59 7.65 -0.30 -9.44
N ASP A 60 8.80 0.37 -9.31
CA ASP A 60 9.57 0.88 -10.46
C ASP A 60 10.38 -0.23 -11.15
N GLY A 61 10.55 -1.36 -10.47
CA GLY A 61 11.25 -2.55 -10.96
C GLY A 61 12.77 -2.38 -11.00
N ASP A 62 13.31 -1.31 -10.42
CA ASP A 62 14.74 -1.10 -10.25
C ASP A 62 15.24 -1.86 -9.01
N ALA A 63 15.83 -3.03 -9.25
CA ALA A 63 16.45 -3.85 -8.21
C ALA A 63 17.60 -3.15 -7.43
N ALA A 64 18.05 -1.96 -7.84
CA ALA A 64 19.04 -1.17 -7.12
C ALA A 64 18.45 -0.26 -6.04
N THR A 65 17.16 0.05 -6.09
CA THR A 65 16.47 0.92 -5.13
C THR A 65 15.75 0.10 -4.05
N SER A 66 15.35 0.77 -2.97
CA SER A 66 14.57 0.19 -1.86
C SER A 66 13.10 0.61 -1.88
N GLY A 67 12.66 1.38 -2.89
CA GLY A 67 11.30 1.96 -2.92
C GLY A 67 11.08 3.10 -1.92
N ASP A 68 12.15 3.74 -1.44
CA ASP A 68 12.02 4.82 -0.43
C ASP A 68 11.37 6.11 -0.98
N PHE A 69 11.17 6.20 -2.30
CA PHE A 69 10.64 7.37 -2.99
C PHE A 69 9.29 7.13 -3.67
N ASP A 70 8.75 5.91 -3.59
CA ASP A 70 7.49 5.52 -4.18
C ASP A 70 6.76 4.48 -3.34
N TYR A 71 5.64 4.89 -2.72
CA TYR A 71 4.78 3.99 -1.97
C TYR A 71 3.44 4.63 -1.67
N GLY A 72 2.41 3.80 -1.48
CA GLY A 72 1.15 4.23 -0.90
C GLY A 72 1.23 4.29 0.63
N LEU A 73 1.05 5.48 1.21
CA LEU A 73 0.92 5.70 2.65
C LEU A 73 -0.54 5.55 3.09
N ILE A 74 -0.87 4.47 3.78
CA ILE A 74 -2.20 4.19 4.33
C ILE A 74 -2.26 4.68 5.78
N THR A 75 -3.20 5.58 6.08
CA THR A 75 -3.21 6.34 7.34
C THR A 75 -4.15 5.79 8.42
N ASP A 76 -5.16 4.99 8.05
CA ASP A 76 -6.27 4.65 8.93
C ASP A 76 -6.79 3.20 8.80
N LEU A 77 -5.96 2.28 8.30
CA LEU A 77 -6.36 0.88 8.06
C LEU A 77 -7.02 0.21 9.28
N ASN A 78 -8.30 -0.11 9.16
CA ASN A 78 -9.04 -0.91 10.11
C ASN A 78 -9.10 -2.37 9.65
N LEU A 79 -8.28 -3.24 10.25
CA LEU A 79 -8.19 -4.67 9.90
C LEU A 79 -9.49 -5.48 10.04
N SER A 80 -10.52 -4.93 10.69
CA SER A 80 -11.83 -5.58 10.82
C SER A 80 -12.83 -5.19 9.72
N GLU A 81 -12.53 -4.14 8.96
CA GLU A 81 -13.44 -3.56 7.96
C GLU A 81 -12.78 -3.45 6.58
N ASP A 82 -11.53 -3.02 6.54
CA ASP A 82 -10.81 -2.64 5.33
C ASP A 82 -10.01 -3.77 4.71
N SER A 83 -9.50 -3.51 3.52
CA SER A 83 -8.63 -4.41 2.79
C SER A 83 -7.52 -3.68 2.04
N VAL A 84 -6.36 -4.31 1.96
CA VAL A 84 -5.23 -3.90 1.13
C VAL A 84 -5.03 -4.96 0.04
N GLN A 85 -5.15 -4.55 -1.23
CA GLN A 85 -4.94 -5.45 -2.36
C GLN A 85 -3.52 -5.35 -2.89
N LEU A 86 -2.87 -6.51 -3.03
CA LEU A 86 -1.49 -6.68 -3.49
C LEU A 86 -1.45 -7.64 -4.68
N LYS A 87 -0.54 -7.38 -5.63
CA LYS A 87 -0.43 -8.19 -6.85
C LYS A 87 0.66 -9.26 -6.74
N GLY A 88 0.26 -10.53 -6.79
CA GLY A 88 1.15 -11.68 -6.75
C GLY A 88 0.96 -12.51 -5.48
N PRO A 89 1.72 -13.59 -5.31
CA PRO A 89 1.57 -14.49 -4.18
C PRO A 89 2.08 -13.85 -2.89
N ALA A 90 1.44 -14.19 -1.76
CA ALA A 90 1.77 -13.63 -0.45
C ALA A 90 3.23 -13.85 -0.01
N ASN A 91 3.89 -14.89 -0.50
CA ASN A 91 5.29 -15.19 -0.16
C ASN A 91 6.32 -14.26 -0.84
N PHE A 92 5.88 -13.35 -1.70
CA PHE A 92 6.71 -12.26 -2.22
C PHE A 92 6.63 -11.00 -1.36
N TYR A 93 5.90 -11.05 -0.25
CA TYR A 93 5.67 -9.89 0.58
C TYR A 93 6.17 -10.15 2.01
N SER A 94 6.68 -9.10 2.63
CA SER A 94 7.01 -9.09 4.06
C SER A 94 6.60 -7.76 4.67
N LEU A 95 6.47 -7.73 6.00
CA LEU A 95 6.27 -6.51 6.75
C LEU A 95 7.55 -6.20 7.53
N ASP A 96 8.05 -4.98 7.39
CA ASP A 96 9.08 -4.44 8.27
C ASP A 96 8.48 -3.38 9.19
N PHE A 97 8.71 -3.52 10.49
CA PHE A 97 8.09 -2.69 11.52
C PHE A 97 9.07 -1.68 12.06
N PHE A 98 8.65 -0.42 12.15
CA PHE A 98 9.47 0.65 12.68
C PHE A 98 8.65 1.60 13.55
N THR A 99 9.34 2.29 14.45
CA THR A 99 8.71 3.32 15.28
C THR A 99 8.72 4.64 14.54
N SER A 100 7.54 5.23 14.37
CA SER A 100 7.37 6.54 13.74
C SER A 100 7.91 7.65 14.64
N SER A 101 8.04 8.87 14.09
CA SER A 101 8.44 10.05 14.85
C SER A 101 7.44 10.44 15.95
N THR A 102 6.19 9.96 15.86
CA THR A 102 5.13 10.19 16.86
C THR A 102 5.06 9.09 17.92
N GLY A 103 5.90 8.06 17.82
CA GLY A 103 5.98 6.95 18.77
C GLY A 103 4.97 5.82 18.51
N THR A 104 4.27 5.85 17.36
CA THR A 104 3.44 4.73 16.89
C THR A 104 4.30 3.68 16.20
N THR A 105 3.77 2.48 16.03
CA THR A 105 4.37 1.45 15.18
C THR A 105 3.77 1.56 13.80
N ASP A 106 4.61 1.73 12.78
CA ASP A 106 4.22 1.68 11.37
C ASP A 106 4.80 0.41 10.75
N ALA A 107 4.21 -0.05 9.64
CA ALA A 107 4.68 -1.21 8.89
C ALA A 107 4.88 -0.88 7.41
N ALA A 108 6.09 -1.12 6.90
CA ALA A 108 6.36 -1.10 5.47
C ALA A 108 5.98 -2.46 4.85
N ILE A 109 5.23 -2.41 3.74
CA ILE A 109 4.95 -3.56 2.89
C ILE A 109 6.07 -3.65 1.86
N ILE A 110 6.91 -4.66 2.02
CA ILE A 110 8.07 -4.89 1.16
C ILE A 110 7.72 -5.98 0.16
N PHE A 111 7.84 -5.68 -1.12
CA PHE A 111 7.83 -6.65 -2.20
C PHE A 111 9.26 -7.18 -2.45
N ASP A 112 9.46 -8.48 -2.34
CA ASP A 112 10.72 -9.18 -2.64
C ASP A 112 10.42 -10.55 -3.28
N PRO A 113 10.59 -10.72 -4.59
CA PRO A 113 10.38 -11.99 -5.29
C PRO A 113 11.61 -12.92 -5.22
N GLY A 114 12.72 -12.48 -4.60
CA GLY A 114 13.92 -13.26 -4.36
C GLY A 114 15.18 -12.86 -5.16
N ALA A 115 16.16 -13.76 -5.07
CA ALA A 115 17.62 -13.56 -4.89
C ALA A 115 18.41 -12.50 -5.69
N THR A 116 17.84 -11.83 -6.69
CA THR A 116 18.54 -10.76 -7.43
C THR A 116 17.91 -9.39 -7.26
N ALA A 117 16.66 -9.33 -6.78
CA ALA A 117 16.00 -8.07 -6.46
C ALA A 117 16.32 -7.70 -5.00
N ARG A 118 16.53 -6.41 -4.74
CA ARG A 118 16.35 -5.88 -3.39
C ARG A 118 14.86 -5.81 -3.11
N GLY A 119 14.47 -6.03 -1.85
CA GLY A 119 13.11 -5.77 -1.42
C GLY A 119 12.78 -4.29 -1.60
N GLU A 120 11.62 -4.01 -2.16
CA GLU A 120 11.12 -2.67 -2.48
C GLU A 120 9.90 -2.36 -1.62
N VAL A 121 9.90 -1.21 -0.95
CA VAL A 121 8.73 -0.71 -0.23
C VAL A 121 7.72 -0.24 -1.26
N ILE A 122 6.51 -0.80 -1.23
CA ILE A 122 5.40 -0.38 -2.13
C ILE A 122 4.23 0.24 -1.36
N GLY A 123 4.28 0.16 -0.03
CA GLY A 123 3.26 0.70 0.85
C GLY A 123 3.76 0.84 2.28
N VAL A 124 3.20 1.80 3.00
CA VAL A 124 3.43 1.99 4.43
C VAL A 124 2.07 2.11 5.11
N ILE A 125 1.84 1.34 6.17
CA ILE A 125 0.62 1.42 6.99
C ILE A 125 0.99 2.06 8.33
N GLN A 126 0.33 3.17 8.65
CA GLN A 126 0.57 3.88 9.90
C GLN A 126 -0.16 3.23 11.08
N ASN A 127 0.43 3.39 12.27
CA ASN A 127 -0.22 3.10 13.56
C ASN A 127 -0.84 1.69 13.66
N VAL A 128 -0.08 0.70 13.23
CA VAL A 128 -0.48 -0.71 13.25
C VAL A 128 -0.20 -1.37 14.60
N ALA A 129 -0.91 -2.46 14.88
CA ALA A 129 -0.55 -3.35 15.97
C ALA A 129 0.76 -4.09 15.65
N SER A 130 1.58 -4.34 16.67
CA SER A 130 2.89 -5.01 16.51
C SER A 130 2.81 -6.48 16.08
N ASP A 131 1.61 -7.07 16.13
CA ASP A 131 1.32 -8.44 15.71
C ASP A 131 0.62 -8.52 14.34
N LEU A 132 0.52 -7.39 13.62
CA LEU A 132 0.05 -7.36 12.24
C LEU A 132 0.81 -8.40 11.39
N SER A 133 0.08 -9.10 10.54
CA SER A 133 0.64 -10.15 9.69
C SER A 133 -0.05 -10.15 8.35
N LEU A 134 0.69 -10.44 7.28
CA LEU A 134 0.15 -10.66 5.92
C LEU A 134 -0.78 -11.88 5.83
N SER A 135 -0.85 -12.71 6.88
CA SER A 135 -1.85 -13.77 7.01
C SER A 135 -3.24 -13.25 7.42
N ASN A 136 -3.35 -12.00 7.85
CA ASN A 136 -4.63 -11.36 8.15
C ASN A 136 -5.49 -11.25 6.87
N PRO A 137 -6.79 -11.58 6.92
CA PRO A 137 -7.67 -11.54 5.76
C PRO A 137 -7.86 -10.15 5.13
N ALA A 138 -7.48 -9.06 5.82
CA ALA A 138 -7.44 -7.73 5.24
C ALA A 138 -6.43 -7.63 4.08
N PHE A 139 -5.39 -8.49 4.04
CA PHE A 139 -4.48 -8.54 2.90
C PHE A 139 -5.01 -9.49 1.82
N VAL A 140 -5.32 -8.93 0.65
CA VAL A 140 -5.88 -9.64 -0.49
C VAL A 140 -4.83 -9.74 -1.60
N PHE A 141 -4.51 -10.95 -2.03
CA PHE A 141 -3.48 -11.22 -3.03
C PHE A 141 -4.11 -11.68 -4.36
N VAL A 142 -3.76 -11.03 -5.48
CA VAL A 142 -4.36 -11.24 -6.82
C VAL A 142 -3.37 -11.55 -7.94
#